data_AF-A0A2D4L207-F1
#
_entry.id   AF-A0A2D4L207-F1
#
_cell.length_a   1.000
_cell.length_b   1.000
_cell.length_c   1.000
_cell.angle_alpha   90.00
_cell.angle_beta   90.00
_cell.angle_gamma   90.00
#
_symmetry.space_group_name_H-M   'P 1'
#
loop_
_entity.id
_entity.type
_entity.pdbx_description
1 polymer ?
#
loop_
_entity_poly.entity_id
_entity_poly.type
_entity_poly.pdbx_seq_one_letter_code
_entity_poly.pdbx_strand_id
1 'polypeptide(L)'
;VFNQVAFPLQYTPRKFVIHPESSNLIIIETDHNAYTEATKAQRKQQMAEEMVEAAGEDERELAAEMAAAFLNENLPESIFGAPKAGNGQWASVVRVMNPIQGNTLDLVQLEQNEAAFSVAVCRFANTSDDWHVLV
;
A
#
# COMPACT_ATOMS: atom_id res chain seq x y z
N VAL A 1 -18.59 20.75 20.24
CA VAL A 1 -17.55 21.01 19.21
C VAL A 1 -16.55 19.87 19.30
N PHE A 2 -16.26 19.19 18.19
CA PHE A 2 -15.25 18.13 18.13
C PHE A 2 -14.03 18.68 17.38
N ASN A 3 -12.86 18.57 17.99
CA ASN A 3 -11.58 18.89 17.34
C ASN A 3 -11.06 17.63 16.63
N GLN A 4 -10.29 17.79 15.57
CA GLN A 4 -9.76 16.67 14.79
C GLN A 4 -8.24 16.77 14.59
N VAL A 5 -7.60 15.61 14.54
CA VAL A 5 -6.23 15.39 14.05
C VAL A 5 -6.29 14.23 13.06
N ALA A 6 -5.52 14.29 11.98
CA ALA A 6 -5.57 13.31 10.90
C ALA A 6 -4.21 12.64 10.71
N PHE A 7 -4.23 11.32 10.57
CA PHE A 7 -3.06 10.51 10.23
C PHE A 7 -3.28 9.89 8.84
N PRO A 8 -2.46 10.24 7.82
CA PRO A 8 -2.63 9.72 6.48
C PRO A 8 -2.45 8.19 6.39
N LEU A 9 -3.19 7.57 5.48
CA LEU A 9 -3.12 6.14 5.15
C LEU A 9 -2.82 5.97 3.65
N GLN A 10 -2.56 4.73 3.22
CA GLN A 10 -2.20 4.42 1.83
C GLN A 10 -3.42 3.99 1.01
N TYR A 11 -4.24 3.10 1.56
CA TYR A 11 -5.49 2.62 0.94
C TYR A 11 -6.70 2.93 1.83
N THR A 12 -7.91 2.63 1.35
CA THR A 12 -9.12 2.84 2.14
C THR A 12 -9.18 1.93 3.37
N PRO A 13 -9.21 2.45 4.61
CA PRO A 13 -9.35 1.63 5.81
C PRO A 13 -10.72 0.95 5.87
N ARG A 14 -10.76 -0.35 6.20
CA ARG A 14 -12.01 -1.13 6.31
C ARG A 14 -12.41 -1.40 7.76
N LYS A 15 -11.45 -1.76 8.60
CA LYS A 15 -11.64 -2.05 10.03
C LYS A 15 -10.31 -1.85 10.76
N PHE A 16 -10.39 -1.52 12.04
CA PHE A 16 -9.25 -1.61 12.94
C PHE A 16 -9.65 -2.27 14.27
N VAL A 17 -8.65 -2.79 14.97
CA VAL A 17 -8.79 -3.35 16.32
C VAL A 17 -7.71 -2.79 17.23
N ILE A 18 -8.00 -2.73 18.53
CA ILE A 18 -7.09 -2.21 19.55
C ILE A 18 -6.37 -3.39 20.19
N HIS A 19 -5.04 -3.36 20.20
CA HIS A 19 -4.25 -4.32 20.95
C HIS A 19 -4.27 -3.95 22.45
N PRO A 20 -4.79 -4.80 23.37
CA PRO A 20 -5.04 -4.39 24.75
C PRO A 20 -3.79 -3.98 25.55
N GLU A 21 -2.64 -4.63 25.34
CA GLU A 21 -1.44 -4.35 26.14
C GLU A 21 -0.67 -3.13 25.66
N SER A 22 -0.58 -2.92 24.35
CA SER A 22 0.18 -1.78 23.80
C SER A 22 -0.68 -0.59 23.40
N SER A 23 -2.00 -0.75 23.37
CA SER A 23 -2.97 0.26 22.89
C SER A 23 -2.71 0.73 21.44
N ASN A 24 -1.93 -0.03 20.67
CA ASN A 24 -1.72 0.23 19.25
C ASN A 24 -2.95 -0.20 18.43
N LEU A 25 -3.12 0.42 17.28
CA LEU A 25 -4.16 0.06 16.32
C LEU A 25 -3.58 -0.92 15.30
N ILE A 26 -4.34 -1.97 14.99
CA ILE A 26 -4.09 -2.84 13.84
C ILE A 26 -5.20 -2.56 12.83
N ILE A 27 -4.83 -2.04 11.67
CA ILE A 27 -5.73 -1.48 10.65
C ILE A 27 -5.57 -2.31 9.38
N ILE A 28 -6.68 -2.70 8.76
CA ILE A 28 -6.69 -3.24 7.40
C ILE A 28 -7.12 -2.15 6.42
N GLU A 29 -6.30 -1.93 5.40
CA GLU A 29 -6.59 -1.00 4.31
C GLU A 29 -6.70 -1.81 3.01
N THR A 30 -7.78 -1.60 2.25
CA THR A 30 -8.11 -2.44 1.08
C THR A 30 -8.83 -1.62 0.03
N ASP A 31 -8.29 -1.60 -1.19
CA ASP A 31 -8.89 -0.93 -2.34
C ASP A 31 -9.09 -1.84 -3.55
N HIS A 32 -10.24 -1.69 -4.19
CA HIS A 32 -10.52 -2.24 -5.51
C HIS A 32 -9.93 -1.33 -6.59
N ASN A 33 -9.62 -1.90 -7.76
CA ASN A 33 -9.10 -1.19 -8.91
C ASN A 33 -7.77 -0.47 -8.57
N ALA A 34 -6.94 -1.12 -7.75
CA ALA A 34 -5.69 -0.60 -7.22
C ALA A 34 -4.54 -1.62 -7.39
N TYR A 35 -3.31 -1.09 -7.50
CA TYR A 35 -2.08 -1.87 -7.53
C TYR A 35 -1.39 -1.84 -6.16
N THR A 36 -0.75 -2.95 -5.80
CA THR A 36 0.24 -2.97 -4.71
C THR A 36 1.49 -2.17 -5.11
N GLU A 37 2.27 -1.70 -4.14
CA GLU A 37 3.51 -0.95 -4.42
C GLU A 37 4.50 -1.77 -5.26
N ALA A 38 4.62 -3.08 -5.00
CA ALA A 38 5.44 -3.99 -5.79
C ALA A 38 4.95 -4.04 -7.26
N THR A 39 3.65 -4.18 -7.49
CA THR A 39 3.08 -4.19 -8.85
C THR A 39 3.23 -2.83 -9.53
N LYS A 40 3.09 -1.71 -8.81
CA LYS A 40 3.34 -0.37 -9.34
C LYS A 40 4.78 -0.24 -9.83
N ALA A 41 5.76 -0.66 -9.02
CA ALA A 41 7.17 -0.61 -9.39
C ALA A 41 7.46 -1.47 -10.63
N GLN A 42 6.93 -2.69 -10.69
CA GLN A 42 7.08 -3.57 -11.84
C GLN A 42 6.46 -2.97 -13.11
N ARG A 43 5.24 -2.41 -13.01
CA ARG A 43 4.57 -1.77 -14.15
C ARG A 43 5.31 -0.52 -14.62
N LYS A 44 5.84 0.26 -13.69
CA LYS A 44 6.64 1.45 -13.98
C LYS A 44 7.91 1.08 -14.76
N GLN A 45 8.58 0.00 -14.33
CA GLN A 45 9.74 -0.55 -15.01
C GLN A 45 9.39 -1.06 -16.41
N GLN A 46 8.32 -1.84 -16.54
CA GLN A 46 7.84 -2.34 -17.83
C GLN A 46 7.55 -1.20 -18.82
N MET A 47 6.88 -0.13 -18.37
CA MET A 47 6.60 1.04 -19.21
C MET A 47 7.87 1.75 -19.67
N ALA A 48 8.88 1.84 -18.81
CA ALA A 48 10.18 2.43 -19.14
C ALA A 48 10.92 1.59 -20.20
N GLU A 49 10.87 0.26 -20.10
CA GLU A 49 11.47 -0.65 -21.08
C GLU A 49 10.76 -0.56 -22.44
N GLU A 50 9.43 -0.62 -22.45
CA GLU A 50 8.61 -0.49 -23.66
C GLU A 50 8.85 0.86 -24.37
N MET A 51 9.06 1.94 -23.61
CA MET A 51 9.37 3.26 -24.15
C MET A 51 10.71 3.29 -24.91
N VAL A 52 11.74 2.61 -24.39
CA VAL A 52 13.06 2.55 -25.03
C VAL A 52 13.04 1.60 -26.23
N GLU A 53 12.32 0.48 -26.14
CA GLU A 53 12.22 -0.50 -27.23
C GLU A 53 11.41 0.02 -28.43
N ALA A 54 10.40 0.86 -28.19
CA ALA A 54 9.59 1.45 -29.25
C ALA A 54 10.29 2.60 -29.99
N ALA A 55 11.39 3.14 -29.46
CA ALA A 55 12.13 4.25 -30.05
C ALA A 55 12.96 3.79 -31.27
N GLY A 56 13.00 4.63 -32.31
CA GLY A 56 13.91 4.41 -33.44
C GLY A 56 15.38 4.56 -33.03
N GLU A 57 16.32 4.02 -33.83
CA GLU A 57 17.76 4.05 -33.52
C GLU A 57 18.28 5.46 -33.22
N ASP A 58 17.79 6.47 -33.95
CA ASP A 58 18.19 7.88 -33.79
C ASP A 58 17.63 8.55 -32.52
N GLU A 59 16.55 8.01 -31.93
CA GLU A 59 15.85 8.60 -30.78
C GLU A 59 16.07 7.82 -29.47
N ARG A 60 16.82 6.73 -29.53
CA ARG A 60 16.98 5.78 -28.43
C ARG A 60 17.63 6.39 -27.19
N GLU A 61 18.59 7.30 -27.36
CA GLU A 61 19.24 8.00 -26.25
C GLU A 61 18.26 8.93 -25.52
N LEU A 62 17.47 9.71 -26.27
CA LEU A 62 16.43 10.57 -25.71
C LEU A 62 15.34 9.75 -25.00
N ALA A 63 14.93 8.62 -25.57
CA ALA A 63 13.96 7.72 -24.95
C ALA A 63 14.50 7.16 -23.62
N ALA A 64 15.78 6.81 -23.56
CA ALA A 64 16.41 6.34 -22.33
C ALA A 64 16.47 7.43 -21.25
N GLU A 65 16.76 8.68 -21.61
CA GLU A 65 16.72 9.82 -20.69
C GLU A 65 15.31 10.06 -20.13
N MET A 66 14.29 10.03 -21.00
CA MET A 66 12.90 10.18 -20.56
C MET A 66 12.43 9.02 -19.67
N ALA A 67 12.80 7.79 -20.00
CA ALA A 67 12.49 6.61 -19.19
C ALA A 67 13.16 6.70 -17.80
N ALA A 68 14.40 7.18 -17.73
CA ALA A 68 15.10 7.41 -16.46
C ALA A 68 14.44 8.52 -15.63
N ALA A 69 14.00 9.62 -16.27
CA ALA A 69 13.26 10.68 -15.60
C ALA A 69 11.92 10.16 -15.03
N PHE A 70 11.19 9.38 -15.83
CA PHE A 70 9.94 8.75 -15.42
C PHE A 70 10.15 7.81 -14.22
N LEU A 71 11.17 6.96 -14.24
CA LEU A 71 11.47 6.04 -13.13
C LEU A 71 11.84 6.79 -11.84
N ASN A 72 12.59 7.89 -11.94
CA ASN A 72 12.98 8.70 -10.78
C ASN A 72 11.82 9.51 -10.18
N GLU A 73 10.82 9.90 -10.99
CA GLU A 73 9.71 10.72 -10.50
C GLU A 73 8.55 9.88 -9.97
N ASN A 74 8.30 9.95 -8.66
CA ASN A 74 7.09 9.40 -8.04
C ASN A 74 6.14 10.54 -7.68
N LEU A 75 5.08 10.70 -8.47
CA LEU A 75 4.06 11.72 -8.24
C LEU A 75 3.25 11.41 -6.97
N PRO A 76 3.03 12.38 -6.06
CA PRO A 76 2.23 12.16 -4.86
C PRO A 76 0.77 11.78 -5.19
N GLU A 77 0.39 10.53 -4.90
CA GLU A 77 -0.94 10.00 -5.23
C GLU A 77 -2.10 10.71 -4.50
N SER A 78 -1.83 11.34 -3.36
CA SER A 78 -2.82 12.14 -2.63
C SER A 78 -3.21 13.43 -3.35
N ILE A 79 -2.39 13.89 -4.31
CA ILE A 79 -2.60 15.12 -5.09
C ILE A 79 -3.01 14.76 -6.52
N PHE A 80 -2.29 13.85 -7.17
CA PHE A 80 -2.48 13.49 -8.57
C PHE A 80 -3.47 12.33 -8.78
N GLY A 81 -3.89 11.67 -7.69
CA GLY A 81 -4.70 10.46 -7.72
C GLY A 81 -3.86 9.20 -7.88
N ALA A 82 -4.33 8.11 -7.25
CA ALA A 82 -3.68 6.80 -7.35
C ALA A 82 -3.96 6.15 -8.72
N PRO A 83 -2.96 5.49 -9.34
CA PRO A 83 -3.14 4.78 -10.60
C PRO A 83 -4.15 3.64 -10.47
N LYS A 84 -5.02 3.49 -11.48
CA LYS A 84 -6.10 2.49 -11.47
C LYS A 84 -5.71 1.23 -12.23
N ALA A 85 -5.93 0.09 -11.61
CA ALA A 85 -5.41 -1.20 -12.07
C ALA A 85 -6.30 -1.98 -13.04
N GLY A 86 -7.56 -1.59 -13.17
CA GLY A 86 -8.60 -2.30 -13.90
C GLY A 86 -9.49 -3.17 -13.01
N ASN A 87 -10.48 -3.79 -13.63
CA ASN A 87 -11.44 -4.66 -12.96
C ASN A 87 -10.76 -5.93 -12.42
N GLY A 88 -11.17 -6.38 -11.24
CA GLY A 88 -10.66 -7.60 -10.60
C GLY A 88 -9.29 -7.43 -9.94
N GLN A 89 -8.72 -6.22 -9.92
CA GLN A 89 -7.46 -5.93 -9.25
C GLN A 89 -7.69 -5.37 -7.85
N TRP A 90 -6.95 -5.90 -6.87
CA TRP A 90 -7.01 -5.45 -5.48
C TRP A 90 -5.63 -5.21 -4.90
N ALA A 91 -5.55 -4.24 -4.00
CA ALA A 91 -4.40 -3.98 -3.17
C ALA A 91 -4.84 -3.86 -1.71
N SER A 92 -4.09 -4.48 -0.82
CA SER A 92 -4.40 -4.49 0.61
C SER A 92 -3.13 -4.51 1.46
N VAL A 93 -3.20 -3.86 2.62
CA VAL A 93 -2.12 -3.84 3.61
C VAL A 93 -2.69 -3.99 5.02
N VAL A 94 -1.88 -4.56 5.90
CA VAL A 94 -2.12 -4.59 7.35
C VAL A 94 -1.13 -3.62 7.99
N ARG A 95 -1.64 -2.61 8.69
CA ARG A 95 -0.83 -1.58 9.35
C ARG A 95 -0.96 -1.66 10.86
N VAL A 96 0.17 -1.70 11.56
CA VAL A 96 0.23 -1.45 13.00
C VAL A 96 0.59 0.02 13.22
N MET A 97 -0.25 0.79 13.90
CA MET A 97 -0.09 2.24 14.10
C MET A 97 -0.17 2.60 15.59
N ASN A 98 0.70 3.49 16.05
CA ASN A 98 0.56 4.12 17.36
C ASN A 98 -0.44 5.30 17.26
N PRO A 99 -1.59 5.26 17.96
CA PRO A 99 -2.62 6.28 17.83
C PRO A 99 -2.28 7.62 18.48
N ILE A 100 -1.25 7.70 19.33
CA ILE A 100 -0.86 8.94 20.00
C ILE A 100 -0.06 9.85 19.08
N GLN A 101 0.90 9.25 18.35
CA GLN A 101 1.82 9.98 17.46
C GLN A 101 1.43 9.88 15.98
N GLY A 102 0.62 8.87 15.61
CA GLY A 102 0.24 8.60 14.23
C GLY A 102 1.31 7.89 13.40
N ASN A 103 2.42 7.47 14.01
CA ASN A 103 3.47 6.75 13.29
C ASN A 103 3.08 5.29 13.06
N THR A 104 3.47 4.79 11.89
CA THR A 104 3.37 3.36 11.55
C THR A 104 4.51 2.62 12.25
N LEU A 105 4.17 1.60 13.01
CA LEU A 105 5.11 0.71 13.70
C LEU A 105 5.49 -0.48 12.82
N ASP A 106 4.52 -1.01 12.07
CA ASP A 106 4.72 -2.11 11.13
C ASP A 106 3.73 -2.01 9.96
N LEU A 107 4.14 -2.51 8.80
CA LEU A 107 3.37 -2.46 7.57
C LEU A 107 3.58 -3.74 6.75
N VAL A 108 2.58 -4.61 6.74
CA VAL A 108 2.58 -5.85 5.95
C VAL A 108 1.83 -5.59 4.65
N GLN A 109 2.54 -5.73 3.53
CA GLN A 109 1.94 -5.64 2.20
C GLN A 109 1.45 -7.01 1.76
N LEU A 110 0.18 -7.12 1.39
CA LEU A 110 -0.40 -8.34 0.83
C LEU A 110 -0.09 -8.44 -0.67
N GLU A 111 -0.23 -9.64 -1.23
CA GLU A 111 0.01 -9.86 -2.65
C GLU A 111 -1.05 -9.18 -3.52
N GLN A 112 -0.74 -9.00 -4.81
CA GLN A 112 -1.71 -8.47 -5.76
C GLN A 112 -2.93 -9.39 -5.85
N ASN A 113 -4.13 -8.81 -5.74
CA ASN A 113 -5.42 -9.51 -5.72
C ASN A 113 -5.75 -10.22 -4.40
N GLU A 114 -4.97 -10.03 -3.36
CA GLU A 114 -5.39 -10.29 -1.99
C GLU A 114 -6.10 -9.07 -1.40
N ALA A 115 -7.21 -9.30 -0.69
CA ALA A 115 -8.06 -8.24 -0.15
C ALA A 115 -8.52 -8.60 1.26
N ALA A 116 -8.01 -7.90 2.27
CA ALA A 116 -8.44 -8.08 3.65
C ALA A 116 -9.80 -7.42 3.90
N PHE A 117 -10.73 -8.16 4.52
CA PHE A 117 -12.08 -7.66 4.88
C PHE A 117 -12.38 -7.76 6.37
N SER A 118 -11.63 -8.58 7.10
CA SER A 118 -11.76 -8.76 8.54
C SER A 118 -10.40 -8.60 9.22
N VAL A 119 -10.45 -8.21 10.49
CA VAL A 119 -9.29 -8.29 11.37
C VAL A 119 -9.75 -8.51 12.80
N ALA A 120 -9.01 -9.33 13.54
CA ALA A 120 -9.19 -9.60 14.94
C ALA A 120 -7.84 -9.81 15.63
N VAL A 121 -7.79 -9.47 16.91
CA VAL A 121 -6.64 -9.70 17.80
C VAL A 121 -7.14 -10.54 18.96
N CYS A 122 -6.52 -11.68 19.20
CA CYS A 122 -6.90 -12.57 20.28
C CYS A 122 -5.72 -13.40 20.80
N ARG A 123 -5.96 -14.10 21.90
CA ARG A 123 -5.11 -15.18 22.39
C ARG A 123 -5.84 -16.51 22.20
N PHE A 124 -5.11 -17.57 21.89
CA PHE A 124 -5.67 -18.91 21.84
C PHE A 124 -5.45 -19.63 23.17
N ALA A 125 -6.44 -20.40 23.62
CA ALA A 125 -6.37 -21.10 24.91
C ALA A 125 -5.35 -22.26 24.93
N ASN A 126 -4.93 -22.74 23.76
CA ASN A 126 -3.99 -23.85 23.60
C ASN A 126 -2.55 -23.39 23.29
N THR A 127 -2.30 -22.08 23.23
CA THR A 127 -0.97 -21.50 23.09
C THR A 127 -0.61 -20.72 24.36
N SER A 128 0.65 -20.29 24.48
CA SER A 128 1.12 -19.37 25.51
C SER A 128 0.34 -18.04 25.50
N ASP A 129 0.72 -17.10 26.38
CA ASP A 129 0.19 -15.73 26.44
C ASP A 129 0.49 -14.85 25.20
N ASP A 130 0.77 -15.47 24.04
CA ASP A 130 1.11 -14.79 22.81
C ASP A 130 -0.13 -14.25 22.09
N TRP A 131 -0.02 -13.02 21.61
CA TRP A 131 -1.06 -12.38 20.80
C TRP A 131 -1.01 -12.85 19.35
N HIS A 132 -2.18 -13.14 18.80
CA HIS A 132 -2.37 -13.54 17.42
C HIS A 132 -3.24 -12.50 16.71
N VAL A 133 -2.83 -12.15 15.49
CA VAL A 133 -3.60 -11.27 14.59
C VAL A 133 -4.15 -12.13 13.47
N LEU A 134 -5.47 -12.21 13.36
CA LEU A 134 -6.15 -12.89 12.27
C LEU A 134 -6.71 -11.85 11.32
N VAL A 135 -6.39 -11.98 10.04
CA VAL A 135 -6.83 -11.09 8.96
C VAL A 135 -7.62 -11.92 7.96
#